data_AF-A0A353YEW7-F1
#
_entry.id   AF-A0A353YEW7-F1
#
_cell.length_a   1.000
_cell.length_b   1.000
_cell.length_c   1.000
_cell.angle_alpha   90.00
_cell.angle_beta   90.00
_cell.angle_gamma   90.00
#
_symmetry.space_group_name_H-M   'P 1'
#
loop_
_entity.id
_entity.type
_entity.pdbx_description
1 polymer ?
#
loop_
_entity_poly.entity_id
_entity_poly.type
_entity_poly.pdbx_seq_one_letter_code
_entity_poly.pdbx_strand_id
1 'polypeptide(L)'
;QLVLPAASGVELAHAASLVLDDLPSMDDASVRRGKPCTHRVFPAWAADMVPVFLVTLAYEISLDNPRVDAPARIKAALELSAAGLMMIRGQVHDMRQDRMAWQGKSSGWCSATG
;
A
#
# COMPACT_ATOMS: atom_id res chain seq x y z
N GLN A 1 -25.38 5.04 -9.65
CA GLN A 1 -23.97 5.33 -10.04
C GLN A 1 -23.25 4.02 -10.31
N LEU A 2 -22.96 3.71 -11.59
CA LEU A 2 -22.44 2.39 -12.02
C LEU A 2 -20.96 2.16 -11.68
N VAL A 3 -20.16 3.22 -11.66
CA VAL A 3 -18.69 3.17 -11.53
C VAL A 3 -18.22 3.21 -10.06
N LEU A 4 -19.08 3.67 -9.14
CA LEU A 4 -18.69 3.86 -7.74
C LEU A 4 -18.08 2.62 -7.07
N PRO A 5 -18.61 1.40 -7.21
CA PRO A 5 -18.02 0.24 -6.55
C PRO A 5 -16.58 -0.03 -7.02
N ALA A 6 -16.29 0.08 -8.32
CA ALA A 6 -14.95 -0.06 -8.85
C ALA A 6 -14.02 1.09 -8.41
N ALA A 7 -14.51 2.33 -8.39
CA ALA A 7 -13.75 3.47 -7.89
C ALA A 7 -13.42 3.34 -6.39
N SER A 8 -14.37 2.86 -5.59
CA SER A 8 -14.13 2.52 -4.18
C SER A 8 -13.12 1.39 -4.04
N GLY A 9 -13.13 0.40 -4.94
CA GLY A 9 -12.13 -0.67 -4.94
C GLY A 9 -10.71 -0.14 -5.13
N VAL A 10 -10.53 0.79 -6.08
CA VAL A 10 -9.24 1.48 -6.29
C VAL A 10 -8.82 2.26 -5.04
N GLU A 11 -9.73 3.01 -4.42
CA GLU A 11 -9.40 3.78 -3.20
C GLU A 11 -9.08 2.87 -2.01
N LEU A 12 -9.71 1.70 -1.88
CA LEU A 12 -9.36 0.72 -0.84
C LEU A 12 -7.96 0.15 -1.05
N ALA A 13 -7.60 -0.19 -2.29
CA ALA A 13 -6.25 -0.66 -2.62
C ALA A 13 -5.20 0.45 -2.40
N HIS A 14 -5.53 1.71 -2.74
CA HIS A 14 -4.69 2.86 -2.44
C HIS A 14 -4.50 3.06 -0.92
N ALA A 15 -5.58 3.00 -0.14
CA ALA A 15 -5.50 3.10 1.32
C ALA A 15 -4.66 1.95 1.92
N ALA A 16 -4.78 0.74 1.37
CA ALA A 16 -3.96 -0.40 1.79
C ALA A 16 -2.46 -0.13 1.58
N SER A 17 -2.08 0.47 0.44
CA SER A 17 -0.68 0.81 0.17
C SER A 17 -0.14 1.84 1.15
N LEU A 18 -0.91 2.88 1.47
CA LEU A 18 -0.50 3.89 2.45
C LEU A 18 -0.25 3.30 3.83
N VAL A 19 -1.12 2.37 4.28
CA VAL A 19 -0.92 1.70 5.57
C VAL A 19 0.34 0.86 5.58
N LEU A 20 0.66 0.16 4.48
CA LEU A 20 1.91 -0.59 4.35
C LEU A 20 3.13 0.33 4.37
N ASP A 21 3.11 1.43 3.61
CA ASP A 21 4.20 2.42 3.57
C ASP A 21 4.42 3.06 4.94
N ASP A 22 3.35 3.29 5.71
CA ASP A 22 3.43 3.85 7.05
C ASP A 22 4.13 2.93 8.07
N LEU A 23 4.26 1.62 7.82
CA LEU A 23 4.76 0.67 8.83
C LEU A 23 6.21 0.98 9.24
N PRO A 24 6.62 0.58 10.47
CA PRO A 24 8.00 0.77 10.93
C PRO A 24 9.08 0.11 10.07
N SER A 25 8.73 -0.92 9.28
CA SER A 25 9.64 -1.59 8.35
C SER A 25 9.80 -0.89 7.00
N MET A 26 9.00 0.14 6.75
CA MET A 26 8.93 0.94 5.53
C MET A 26 9.34 2.38 5.87
N ASP A 27 8.43 3.36 5.84
CA ASP A 27 8.76 4.77 6.10
C ASP A 27 8.73 5.14 7.60
N ASP A 28 8.21 4.27 8.47
CA ASP A 28 7.98 4.53 9.91
C ASP A 28 7.28 5.88 10.17
N ALA A 29 6.29 6.22 9.34
CA ALA A 29 5.63 7.50 9.41
C ALA A 29 4.75 7.61 10.68
N SER A 30 4.93 8.67 11.46
CA SER A 30 4.13 8.89 12.68
C SER A 30 2.76 9.50 12.42
N VAL A 31 2.61 10.29 11.35
CA VAL A 31 1.41 11.06 11.02
C VAL A 31 1.14 11.03 9.51
N ARG A 32 -0.13 10.82 9.15
CA ARG A 32 -0.65 10.88 7.77
C ARG A 32 -1.87 11.81 7.75
N ARG A 33 -1.83 12.85 6.90
CA ARG A 33 -2.90 13.86 6.77
C ARG A 33 -3.34 14.47 8.13
N GLY A 34 -2.37 14.78 8.99
CA GLY A 34 -2.62 15.39 10.30
C GLY A 34 -3.18 14.44 11.37
N LYS A 35 -3.25 13.13 11.10
CA LYS A 35 -3.70 12.10 12.06
C LYS A 35 -2.61 11.06 12.30
N PRO A 36 -2.53 10.46 13.50
CA PRO A 36 -1.58 9.37 13.74
C PRO A 36 -1.78 8.20 12.77
N CYS A 37 -0.68 7.62 12.29
CA CYS A 37 -0.75 6.47 11.37
C CYS A 37 -1.31 5.22 12.06
N THR A 38 -1.83 4.28 11.29
CA THR A 38 -2.56 3.09 11.80
C THR A 38 -1.76 2.33 12.85
N HIS A 39 -0.46 2.08 12.61
CA HIS A 39 0.41 1.34 13.54
C HIS A 39 0.72 2.09 14.84
N ARG A 40 0.44 3.40 14.92
CA ARG A 40 0.58 4.21 16.14
C ARG A 40 -0.66 4.15 17.03
N VAL A 41 -1.81 3.78 16.47
CA VAL A 41 -3.11 3.77 17.17
C VAL A 41 -3.57 2.35 17.51
N PHE A 42 -3.29 1.39 16.64
CA PHE A 42 -3.75 0.02 16.77
C PHE A 42 -2.60 -0.94 17.10
N PRO A 43 -2.90 -2.12 17.68
CA PRO A 43 -1.90 -3.17 17.87
C PRO A 43 -1.22 -3.55 16.55
N ALA A 44 0.07 -3.90 16.61
CA ALA A 44 0.88 -4.22 15.43
C ALA A 44 0.22 -5.27 14.51
N TRP A 45 -0.28 -6.37 15.09
CA TRP A 45 -0.97 -7.42 14.32
C TRP A 45 -2.18 -6.90 13.53
N ALA A 46 -2.88 -5.89 14.05
CA ALA A 46 -4.03 -5.30 13.35
C ALA A 46 -3.55 -4.39 12.22
N ALA A 47 -2.53 -3.57 12.47
CA ALA A 47 -1.92 -2.72 11.43
C ALA A 47 -1.37 -3.55 10.27
N ASP A 48 -0.79 -4.73 10.54
CA ASP A 48 -0.27 -5.65 9.53
C ASP A 48 -1.38 -6.32 8.70
N MET A 49 -2.54 -6.61 9.31
CA MET A 49 -3.65 -7.31 8.64
C MET A 49 -4.62 -6.38 7.89
N VAL A 50 -4.73 -5.11 8.29
CA VAL A 50 -5.63 -4.12 7.64
C VAL A 50 -5.39 -4.00 6.12
N PRO A 51 -4.16 -3.91 5.60
CA PRO A 51 -3.91 -3.87 4.16
C PRO A 51 -4.48 -5.08 3.41
N VAL A 52 -4.30 -6.28 3.97
CA VAL A 52 -4.83 -7.53 3.40
C VAL A 52 -6.35 -7.49 3.36
N PHE A 53 -6.98 -7.03 4.44
CA PHE A 53 -8.43 -6.83 4.50
C PHE A 53 -8.93 -5.84 3.44
N LEU A 54 -8.27 -4.68 3.31
CA LEU A 54 -8.66 -3.64 2.36
C LEU A 54 -8.52 -4.10 0.90
N VAL A 55 -7.46 -4.81 0.55
CA VAL A 55 -7.28 -5.38 -0.79
C VAL A 55 -8.32 -6.46 -1.08
N THR A 56 -8.64 -7.31 -0.09
CA THR A 56 -9.69 -8.32 -0.24
C THR A 56 -11.04 -7.68 -0.51
N LEU A 57 -11.39 -6.66 0.28
CA LEU A 57 -12.63 -5.90 0.12
C LEU A 57 -12.66 -5.15 -1.22
N ALA A 58 -11.52 -4.63 -1.70
CA ALA A 58 -11.40 -3.96 -2.99
C ALA A 58 -11.86 -4.84 -4.15
N TYR A 59 -11.45 -6.13 -4.15
CA TYR A 59 -11.92 -7.10 -5.15
C TYR A 59 -13.39 -7.45 -4.98
N GLU A 60 -13.83 -7.69 -3.74
CA GLU A 60 -15.23 -8.00 -3.45
C GLU A 60 -16.16 -6.93 -4.02
N ILE A 61 -15.93 -5.66 -3.70
CA ILE A 61 -16.83 -4.57 -4.16
C ILE A 61 -16.69 -4.27 -5.66
N SER A 62 -15.53 -4.54 -6.24
CA SER A 62 -15.31 -4.39 -7.69
C SER A 62 -16.05 -5.48 -8.48
N LEU A 63 -16.16 -6.68 -7.90
CA LEU A 63 -16.82 -7.83 -8.51
C LEU A 63 -18.30 -7.93 -8.13
N ASP A 64 -18.74 -7.44 -6.97
CA ASP A 64 -20.12 -7.51 -6.51
C ASP A 64 -20.95 -6.28 -6.94
N ASN A 65 -21.00 -6.02 -8.25
CA ASN A 65 -21.80 -4.95 -8.83
C ASN A 65 -22.71 -5.49 -9.94
N PRO A 66 -23.89 -6.03 -9.61
CA PRO A 66 -24.78 -6.67 -10.59
C PRO A 66 -25.34 -5.72 -11.66
N ARG A 67 -25.15 -4.40 -11.48
CA ARG A 67 -25.56 -3.38 -12.46
C ARG A 67 -24.55 -3.20 -13.59
N VAL A 68 -23.39 -3.85 -13.53
CA VAL A 68 -22.35 -3.86 -14.56
C VAL A 68 -22.19 -5.29 -15.07
N ASP A 69 -22.03 -5.44 -16.37
CA ASP A 69 -21.85 -6.76 -16.97
C ASP A 69 -20.62 -7.50 -16.36
N ALA A 70 -20.68 -8.83 -16.37
CA ALA A 70 -19.59 -9.64 -15.82
C ALA A 70 -18.24 -9.38 -16.52
N PRO A 71 -18.16 -9.27 -17.87
CA PRO A 71 -16.89 -9.00 -18.55
C PRO A 71 -16.21 -7.69 -18.12
N ALA A 72 -16.95 -6.59 -17.95
CA ALA A 72 -16.39 -5.32 -17.53
C ALA A 72 -15.95 -5.37 -16.05
N ARG A 73 -16.69 -6.06 -15.17
CA ARG A 73 -16.27 -6.29 -13.78
C ARG A 73 -14.97 -7.09 -13.69
N ILE A 74 -14.87 -8.17 -14.48
CA ILE A 74 -13.66 -8.99 -14.55
C ILE A 74 -12.49 -8.17 -15.08
N LYS A 75 -12.70 -7.38 -16.14
CA LYS A 75 -11.67 -6.48 -16.68
C LYS A 75 -11.20 -5.49 -15.60
N ALA A 76 -12.12 -4.83 -14.90
CA ALA A 76 -11.77 -3.89 -13.84
C ALA A 76 -10.95 -4.55 -12.71
N ALA A 77 -11.31 -5.77 -12.29
CA ALA A 77 -10.55 -6.52 -11.30
C ALA A 77 -9.14 -6.90 -11.80
N LEU A 78 -8.99 -7.27 -13.07
CA LEU A 78 -7.68 -7.57 -13.67
C LEU A 78 -6.79 -6.31 -13.76
N GLU A 79 -7.37 -5.16 -14.12
CA GLU A 79 -6.65 -3.88 -14.13
C GLU A 79 -6.20 -3.47 -12.72
N LEU A 80 -7.08 -3.64 -11.71
CA LEU A 80 -6.73 -3.42 -10.31
C LEU A 80 -5.56 -4.32 -9.86
N SER A 81 -5.57 -5.59 -10.28
CA SER A 81 -4.47 -6.54 -10.01
C SER A 81 -3.17 -6.12 -10.67
N ALA A 82 -3.21 -5.76 -11.95
CA ALA A 82 -2.05 -5.29 -12.69
C ALA A 82 -1.45 -4.02 -12.04
N ALA A 83 -2.29 -3.07 -11.67
CA ALA A 83 -1.88 -1.86 -10.96
C ALA A 83 -1.22 -2.19 -9.61
N GLY A 84 -1.81 -3.11 -8.82
CA GLY A 84 -1.23 -3.58 -7.56
C GLY A 84 0.13 -4.23 -7.72
N LEU A 85 0.32 -5.06 -8.76
CA LEU A 85 1.64 -5.65 -9.07
C LEU A 85 2.67 -4.59 -9.46
N MET A 86 2.27 -3.58 -10.24
CA MET A 86 3.17 -2.48 -10.61
C MET A 86 3.56 -1.62 -9.40
N MET A 87 2.61 -1.35 -8.51
CA MET A 87 2.85 -0.66 -7.25
C MET A 87 3.85 -1.41 -6.37
N ILE A 88 3.66 -2.73 -6.17
CA ILE A 88 4.60 -3.56 -5.41
C ILE A 88 6.00 -3.54 -6.04
N ARG A 89 6.09 -3.62 -7.37
CA ARG A 89 7.37 -3.53 -8.08
C ARG A 89 8.07 -2.19 -7.85
N GLY A 90 7.32 -1.09 -7.90
CA GLY A 90 7.81 0.25 -7.56
C GLY A 90 8.33 0.30 -6.13
N GLN A 91 7.53 -0.15 -5.17
CA GLN A 91 7.91 -0.12 -3.75
C GLN A 91 9.17 -0.94 -3.47
N VAL A 92 9.30 -2.13 -4.06
CA VAL A 92 10.52 -2.95 -3.92
C VAL A 92 11.74 -2.26 -4.52
N HIS A 93 11.57 -1.53 -5.61
CA HIS A 93 12.64 -0.74 -6.22
C HIS A 93 13.08 0.39 -5.29
N ASP A 94 12.13 1.16 -4.75
CA ASP A 94 12.39 2.29 -3.86
C ASP A 94 13.11 1.84 -2.58
N MET A 95 12.61 0.78 -1.92
CA MET A 95 13.24 0.20 -0.72
C MET A 95 14.69 -0.27 -0.95
N ARG A 96 15.03 -0.74 -2.15
CA ARG A 96 16.40 -1.14 -2.50
C ARG A 96 17.32 0.06 -2.65
N GLN A 97 16.83 1.14 -3.24
CA GLN A 97 17.61 2.37 -3.38
C GLN A 97 17.90 2.99 -2.02
N ASP A 98 16.92 3.05 -1.13
CA ASP A 98 17.09 3.59 0.22
C ASP A 98 18.11 2.80 1.05
N ARG A 99 18.10 1.46 0.95
CA ARG A 99 19.09 0.61 1.61
C ARG A 99 20.50 0.78 1.04
N MET A 100 20.66 0.95 -0.26
CA MET A 100 21.96 1.25 -0.87
C MET A 100 22.47 2.62 -0.42
N ALA A 101 21.60 3.63 -0.36
CA ALA A 101 21.93 4.95 0.14
C ALA A 101 22.32 4.92 1.64
N TRP A 102 21.65 4.11 2.45
CA TRP A 102 22.00 3.89 3.85
C TRP A 102 23.38 3.23 4.00
N GLN A 103 23.65 2.15 3.24
CA GLN A 103 24.94 1.46 3.29
C GLN A 103 26.09 2.39 2.89
N GLY A 104 25.93 3.18 1.82
CA GLY A 104 26.93 4.17 1.39
C GLY A 104 27.16 5.31 2.38
N LYS A 105 26.17 5.68 3.19
CA LYS A 105 26.32 6.64 4.29
C LYS A 105 26.97 6.01 5.53
N SER A 106 26.65 4.76 5.87
CA SER A 106 27.24 4.06 7.03
C SER A 106 28.73 3.76 6.88
N SER A 107 29.24 3.60 5.66
CA SER A 107 30.70 3.45 5.40
C SER A 107 31.48 4.75 5.55
N GLY A 108 30.81 5.92 5.63
CA GLY A 108 31.44 7.23 5.82
C GLY A 108 31.57 7.67 7.28
N TRP A 109 31.05 6.91 8.25
CA TRP A 109 31.05 7.27 9.67
C TRP A 109 32.21 6.70 10.49
N CYS A 110 33.08 5.86 9.90
CA CYS A 110 34.15 5.19 10.66
C CYS A 110 35.53 5.90 10.61
N SER A 111 35.64 7.11 10.05
CA SER A 111 36.92 7.84 9.93
C SER A 111 36.96 9.21 10.63
N ALA A 112 35.99 9.54 11.49
CA ALA A 112 35.89 10.85 12.14
C ALA A 112 35.88 10.81 13.68
N THR A 113 36.59 9.86 14.28
CA THR A 113 37.01 9.96 15.69
C THR A 113 38.50 9.64 15.76
N GLY A 114 39.32 10.70 15.79
CA GLY A 114 40.70 10.64 16.24
C GLY A 114 40.80 10.43 17.75
#